data_AF-A0A7C3QFN7-F1
#
_entry.id   AF-A0A7C3QFN7-F1
#
_cell.length_a   1.000
_cell.length_b   1.000
_cell.length_c   1.000
_cell.angle_alpha   90.00
_cell.angle_beta   90.00
_cell.angle_gamma   90.00
#
_symmetry.space_group_name_H-M   'P 1'
#
loop_
_entity.id
_entity.type
_entity.pdbx_description
1 polymer ?
#
loop_
_entity_poly.entity_id
_entity_poly.type
_entity_poly.pdbx_seq_one_letter_code
_entity_poly.pdbx_strand_id
1 'polypeptide(L)'
;MSDENKIKLDFEAFIEAFKERVKEGMSYRDAILFTSMTFGGSAANLVKQADVKFQEATFSKTELSKQPNVDECALASMDKLWDGEHFEGSTEQMQSSHEETILDTLYFILKYAESPNALESVLAANDAVCGDKRARKSFLEMAFDVA
;
A
#
# COMPACT_ATOMS: atom_id res chain seq x y z
N MET A 1 -1.76 -12.90 22.32
CA MET A 1 -1.34 -11.94 21.27
C MET A 1 -2.58 -11.54 20.51
N SER A 2 -2.90 -10.24 20.44
CA SER A 2 -4.03 -9.73 19.64
C SER A 2 -3.79 -10.03 18.16
N ASP A 3 -4.87 -10.08 17.36
CA ASP A 3 -4.75 -10.34 15.92
C ASP A 3 -4.03 -9.20 15.20
N GLU A 4 -4.16 -7.95 15.66
CA GLU A 4 -3.38 -6.81 15.16
C GLU A 4 -1.87 -7.00 15.34
N ASN A 5 -1.43 -7.52 16.49
CA ASN A 5 0.00 -7.76 16.73
C ASN A 5 0.55 -8.89 15.85
N LYS A 6 -0.29 -9.87 15.48
CA LYS A 6 0.10 -10.92 14.53
C LYS A 6 0.29 -10.34 13.13
N ILE A 7 -0.67 -9.53 12.67
CA ILE A 7 -0.62 -8.90 11.34
C ILE A 7 0.63 -8.02 11.23
N LYS A 8 0.93 -7.24 12.27
CA LYS A 8 2.14 -6.41 12.31
C LYS A 8 3.42 -7.23 12.18
N LEU A 9 3.57 -8.30 12.98
CA LEU A 9 4.75 -9.16 12.93
C LEU A 9 4.89 -9.90 11.59
N ASP A 10 3.76 -10.37 11.04
CA ASP A 10 3.70 -10.99 9.72
C ASP A 10 4.16 -10.02 8.63
N PHE A 11 3.74 -8.76 8.72
CA PHE A 11 4.13 -7.72 7.78
C PHE A 11 5.60 -7.28 7.91
N GLU A 12 6.12 -7.12 9.13
CA GLU A 12 7.54 -6.81 9.34
C GLU A 12 8.44 -7.91 8.74
N ALA A 13 8.12 -9.19 9.00
CA ALA A 13 8.83 -10.31 8.41
C ALA A 13 8.69 -10.37 6.87
N PHE A 14 7.53 -9.99 6.35
CA PHE A 14 7.31 -9.85 4.91
C PHE A 14 8.19 -8.75 4.30
N ILE A 15 8.29 -7.58 4.93
CA ILE A 15 9.12 -6.46 4.46
C ILE A 15 10.60 -6.86 4.44
N GLU A 16 11.10 -7.56 5.45
CA GLU A 16 12.48 -8.07 5.45
C GLU A 16 12.73 -9.02 4.26
N ALA A 17 11.83 -9.98 4.03
CA ALA A 17 11.94 -10.88 2.88
C ALA A 17 11.89 -10.14 1.53
N PHE A 18 11.03 -9.12 1.43
CA PHE A 18 10.93 -8.24 0.27
C PHE A 18 12.21 -7.44 0.02
N LYS A 19 12.79 -6.85 1.07
CA LYS A 19 14.05 -6.09 0.98
C LYS A 19 15.20 -6.93 0.46
N GLU A 20 15.31 -8.16 0.93
CA GLU A 20 16.35 -9.07 0.44
C GLU A 20 16.24 -9.30 -1.07
N ARG A 21 15.02 -9.38 -1.63
CA ARG A 21 14.84 -9.49 -3.10
C ARG A 21 15.24 -8.22 -3.83
N VAL A 22 14.98 -7.06 -3.25
CA VAL A 22 15.44 -5.79 -3.83
C VAL A 22 16.97 -5.72 -3.83
N LYS A 23 17.63 -6.16 -2.76
CA LYS A 23 19.10 -6.27 -2.69
C LYS A 23 19.68 -7.25 -3.72
N GLU A 24 18.95 -8.31 -4.04
CA GLU A 24 19.29 -9.25 -5.12
C GLU A 24 19.10 -8.66 -6.53
N GLY A 25 18.64 -7.42 -6.65
CA GLY A 25 18.50 -6.68 -7.91
C GLY A 25 17.09 -6.71 -8.52
N MET A 26 16.10 -7.23 -7.80
CA MET A 26 14.70 -7.20 -8.24
C MET A 26 14.13 -5.78 -8.08
N SER A 27 13.24 -5.37 -9.00
CA SER A 27 12.52 -4.11 -8.83
C SER A 27 11.62 -4.17 -7.59
N TYR A 28 11.33 -3.04 -6.95
CA TYR A 28 10.43 -3.01 -5.80
C TYR A 28 9.05 -3.64 -6.09
N ARG A 29 8.49 -3.40 -7.29
CA ARG A 29 7.20 -4.01 -7.69
C ARG A 29 7.31 -5.53 -7.86
N ASP A 30 8.36 -6.00 -8.54
CA ASP A 30 8.53 -7.44 -8.72
C ASP A 30 8.84 -8.12 -7.38
N ALA A 31 9.63 -7.49 -6.52
CA ALA A 31 9.99 -7.99 -5.21
C ALA A 31 8.76 -8.18 -4.32
N ILE A 32 7.84 -7.20 -4.30
CA ILE A 32 6.64 -7.30 -3.45
C ILE A 32 5.69 -8.38 -3.94
N LEU A 33 5.49 -8.48 -5.26
CA LEU A 33 4.64 -9.52 -5.86
C LEU A 33 5.25 -10.91 -5.67
N PHE A 34 6.56 -11.06 -5.92
CA PHE A 34 7.27 -12.32 -5.72
C PHE A 34 7.21 -12.76 -4.26
N THR A 35 7.48 -11.85 -3.33
CA THR A 35 7.46 -12.16 -1.89
C THR A 35 6.06 -12.59 -1.47
N SER A 36 5.01 -11.95 -1.97
CA SER A 36 3.62 -12.35 -1.66
C SER A 36 3.29 -13.78 -2.09
N MET A 37 3.84 -14.23 -3.21
CA MET A 37 3.64 -15.60 -3.70
C MET A 37 4.37 -16.65 -2.87
N THR A 38 5.48 -16.29 -2.23
CA THR A 38 6.34 -17.24 -1.51
C THR A 38 6.16 -17.22 0.01
N PHE A 39 5.78 -16.08 0.58
CA PHE A 39 5.64 -15.89 2.02
C PHE A 39 4.30 -16.42 2.55
N GLY A 40 3.21 -16.21 1.80
CA GLY A 40 1.85 -16.54 2.25
C GLY A 40 1.36 -15.65 3.39
N GLY A 41 0.39 -16.12 4.18
CA GLY A 41 -0.09 -15.40 5.37
C GLY A 41 -1.02 -14.21 5.08
N SER A 42 -1.13 -13.32 6.07
CA SER A 42 -2.03 -12.17 6.01
C SER A 42 -1.44 -11.08 5.11
N ALA A 43 -0.11 -10.89 5.15
CA ALA A 43 0.60 -9.97 4.27
C ALA A 43 0.35 -10.29 2.79
N ALA A 44 0.41 -11.56 2.37
CA ALA A 44 0.12 -11.95 0.99
C ALA A 44 -1.32 -11.63 0.56
N ASN A 45 -2.29 -11.79 1.46
CA ASN A 45 -3.68 -11.42 1.18
C ASN A 45 -3.85 -9.91 1.01
N LEU A 46 -3.13 -9.11 1.80
CA LEU A 46 -3.13 -7.64 1.67
C LEU A 46 -2.46 -7.20 0.37
N VAL A 47 -1.35 -7.83 -0.03
CA VAL A 47 -0.71 -7.56 -1.32
C VAL A 47 -1.67 -7.86 -2.48
N LYS A 48 -2.40 -8.98 -2.41
CA LYS A 48 -3.40 -9.32 -3.43
C LYS A 48 -4.53 -8.28 -3.51
N GLN A 49 -5.01 -7.79 -2.37
CA GLN A 49 -6.04 -6.76 -2.32
C GLN A 49 -5.52 -5.44 -2.93
N ALA A 50 -4.32 -5.02 -2.53
CA ALA A 50 -3.66 -3.83 -3.07
C ALA A 50 -3.38 -3.95 -4.57
N ASP A 51 -2.95 -5.11 -5.06
CA ASP A 51 -2.69 -5.36 -6.49
C ASP A 51 -3.98 -5.23 -7.32
N VAL A 52 -5.09 -5.82 -6.88
CA VAL A 52 -6.38 -5.65 -7.58
C VAL A 52 -6.75 -4.17 -7.71
N LYS A 53 -6.57 -3.38 -6.65
CA LYS A 53 -6.82 -1.93 -6.74
C LYS A 53 -5.81 -1.17 -7.57
N PHE A 54 -4.54 -1.51 -7.50
CA PHE A 54 -3.51 -0.94 -8.36
C PHE A 54 -3.85 -1.17 -9.84
N GLN A 55 -4.22 -2.39 -10.22
CA GLN A 55 -4.64 -2.71 -11.59
C GLN A 55 -5.88 -1.89 -11.98
N GLU A 56 -6.85 -1.76 -11.07
CA GLU A 56 -8.04 -0.96 -11.33
C GLU A 56 -7.70 0.53 -11.49
N ALA A 57 -6.86 1.10 -10.64
CA ALA A 57 -6.48 2.51 -10.64
C ALA A 57 -5.62 2.91 -11.85
N THR A 58 -4.92 1.95 -12.47
CA THR A 58 -4.00 2.21 -13.59
C THR A 58 -4.53 1.81 -14.95
N PHE A 59 -5.46 0.86 -15.02
CA PHE A 59 -6.03 0.43 -16.29
C PHE A 59 -7.05 1.43 -16.82
N SER A 60 -6.66 2.24 -17.81
CA SER A 60 -7.42 3.36 -18.41
C SER A 60 -8.91 3.12 -18.79
N LYS A 61 -9.36 1.87 -18.84
CA LYS A 61 -10.76 1.52 -19.13
C LYS A 61 -11.65 1.48 -17.90
N THR A 62 -11.09 1.38 -16.70
CA THR A 62 -11.85 1.32 -15.44
C THR A 62 -12.43 2.68 -15.08
N GLU A 63 -13.48 2.69 -14.26
CA GLU A 63 -14.05 3.94 -13.76
C GLU A 63 -13.15 4.61 -12.71
N LEU A 64 -12.42 3.81 -11.91
CA LEU A 64 -11.47 4.33 -10.93
C LEU A 64 -10.32 5.11 -11.58
N SER A 65 -9.72 4.58 -12.65
CA SER A 65 -8.61 5.25 -13.34
C SER A 65 -8.98 6.59 -14.00
N LYS A 66 -10.27 6.85 -14.19
CA LYS A 66 -10.79 8.10 -14.76
C LYS A 66 -11.07 9.16 -13.69
N GLN A 67 -11.02 8.81 -12.40
CA GLN A 67 -11.27 9.76 -11.32
C GLN A 67 -10.11 10.76 -11.20
N PRO A 68 -10.40 12.06 -10.99
CA PRO A 68 -9.36 13.08 -10.80
C PRO A 68 -8.55 12.86 -9.51
N ASN A 69 -9.14 12.23 -8.50
CA ASN A 69 -8.54 11.86 -7.22
C ASN A 69 -8.39 10.33 -7.08
N VAL A 70 -7.88 9.68 -8.13
CA VAL A 70 -7.78 8.21 -8.24
C VAL A 70 -7.20 7.52 -7.00
N ASP A 71 -6.14 8.06 -6.38
CA ASP A 71 -5.54 7.44 -5.20
C ASP A 71 -6.44 7.49 -3.98
N GLU A 72 -7.06 8.64 -3.73
CA GLU A 72 -8.00 8.81 -2.63
C GLU A 72 -9.22 7.90 -2.78
N CYS A 73 -9.77 7.80 -4.00
CA CYS A 73 -10.83 6.84 -4.30
C CYS A 73 -10.37 5.39 -4.13
N ALA A 74 -9.13 5.06 -4.51
CA ALA A 74 -8.59 3.72 -4.37
C ALA A 74 -8.51 3.34 -2.88
N LEU A 75 -7.89 4.19 -2.03
CA LEU A 75 -7.75 3.93 -0.60
C LEU A 75 -9.13 3.77 0.06
N ALA A 76 -10.05 4.70 -0.17
CA ALA A 76 -11.38 4.58 0.42
C ALA A 76 -12.14 3.32 -0.01
N SER A 77 -11.96 2.87 -1.26
CA SER A 77 -12.58 1.63 -1.76
C SER A 77 -11.93 0.34 -1.23
N MET A 78 -10.69 0.43 -0.72
CA MET A 78 -10.03 -0.68 -0.02
C MET A 78 -10.44 -0.73 1.45
N ASP A 79 -10.56 0.45 2.05
CA ASP A 79 -11.08 0.60 3.39
C ASP A 79 -12.58 0.26 3.41
N LYS A 80 -13.08 -0.18 4.57
CA LYS A 80 -14.52 -0.45 4.76
C LYS A 80 -15.37 0.83 4.79
N LEU A 81 -14.81 1.98 4.40
CA LEU A 81 -15.40 3.32 4.47
C LEU A 81 -16.11 3.74 3.18
N TRP A 82 -16.01 2.96 2.10
CA TRP A 82 -16.71 3.24 0.84
C TRP A 82 -18.04 2.46 0.75
N ASP A 83 -19.16 3.15 0.92
CA ASP A 83 -20.51 2.60 0.71
C ASP A 83 -21.06 2.79 -0.72
N GLY A 84 -20.27 3.39 -1.61
CA GLY A 84 -20.67 3.64 -3.00
C GLY A 84 -21.53 4.89 -3.23
N GLU A 85 -21.92 5.62 -2.18
CA GLU A 85 -22.70 6.86 -2.31
C GLU A 85 -22.04 8.07 -1.63
N HIS A 86 -21.25 7.88 -0.56
CA HIS A 86 -20.59 8.99 0.15
C HIS A 86 -19.14 8.66 0.55
N PHE A 87 -18.19 9.48 0.08
CA PHE A 87 -16.85 9.56 0.67
C PHE A 87 -16.95 10.42 1.93
N GLU A 88 -17.09 9.79 3.11
CA GLU A 88 -16.81 10.50 4.36
C GLU A 88 -15.31 10.78 4.37
N GLY A 89 -14.93 11.99 3.94
CA GLY A 89 -13.53 12.38 3.88
C GLY A 89 -12.83 12.07 5.18
N SER A 90 -11.85 11.17 5.11
CA SER A 90 -11.05 10.79 6.26
C SER A 90 -10.31 12.06 6.72
N THR A 91 -10.87 12.73 7.72
CA THR A 91 -10.16 13.84 8.37
C THR A 91 -8.74 13.36 8.71
N GLU A 92 -7.72 14.22 8.57
CA GLU A 92 -6.29 13.89 8.75
C GLU A 92 -5.94 13.25 10.13
N GLN A 93 -6.92 13.12 11.02
CA GLN A 93 -6.81 12.66 12.40
C GLN A 93 -7.51 11.31 12.65
N MET A 94 -8.09 10.67 11.63
CA MET A 94 -8.71 9.35 11.77
C MET A 94 -7.59 8.30 11.84
N GLN A 95 -7.41 7.70 13.01
CA GLN A 95 -6.43 6.63 13.19
C GLN A 95 -6.88 5.40 12.40
N SER A 96 -6.14 5.08 11.35
CA SER A 96 -6.32 3.84 10.59
C SER A 96 -5.85 2.64 11.44
N SER A 97 -6.49 1.49 11.25
CA SER A 97 -5.97 0.23 11.78
C SER A 97 -4.60 -0.09 11.15
N HIS A 98 -3.85 -1.00 11.77
CA HIS A 98 -2.58 -1.46 11.19
C HIS A 98 -2.80 -2.12 9.82
N GLU A 99 -3.89 -2.88 9.67
CA GLU A 99 -4.23 -3.57 8.42
C GLU A 99 -4.49 -2.57 7.27
N GLU A 100 -5.29 -1.54 7.53
CA GLU A 100 -5.58 -0.46 6.55
C GLU A 100 -4.31 0.30 6.19
N THR A 101 -3.50 0.67 7.20
CA THR A 101 -2.21 1.37 6.97
C THR A 101 -1.28 0.54 6.09
N ILE A 102 -1.20 -0.77 6.34
CA ILE A 102 -0.39 -1.71 5.55
C ILE A 102 -0.94 -1.80 4.13
N LEU A 103 -2.26 -1.95 3.97
CA LEU A 103 -2.91 -2.08 2.67
C LEU A 103 -2.67 -0.85 1.79
N ASP A 104 -2.84 0.35 2.34
CA ASP A 104 -2.55 1.61 1.67
C ASP A 104 -1.08 1.71 1.26
N THR A 105 -0.18 1.33 2.16
CA THR A 105 1.27 1.34 1.91
C THR A 105 1.61 0.44 0.72
N LEU A 106 1.06 -0.78 0.70
CA LEU A 106 1.26 -1.75 -0.38
C LEU A 106 0.76 -1.20 -1.72
N TYR A 107 -0.41 -0.55 -1.74
CA TYR A 107 -0.95 0.10 -2.94
C TYR A 107 0.00 1.18 -3.48
N PHE A 108 0.52 2.06 -2.62
CA PHE A 108 1.46 3.10 -3.04
C PHE A 108 2.75 2.51 -3.59
N ILE A 109 3.32 1.49 -2.93
CA ILE A 109 4.51 0.80 -3.44
C ILE A 109 4.20 0.24 -4.83
N LEU A 110 3.14 -0.56 -5.00
CA LEU A 110 2.79 -1.16 -6.29
C LEU A 110 2.64 -0.11 -7.40
N LYS A 111 1.97 1.01 -7.11
CA LYS A 111 1.70 2.05 -8.10
C LYS A 111 2.93 2.88 -8.49
N TYR A 112 3.76 3.27 -7.52
CA TYR A 112 4.81 4.27 -7.74
C TYR A 112 6.24 3.73 -7.68
N ALA A 113 6.46 2.46 -7.30
CA ALA A 113 7.76 1.81 -7.16
C ALA A 113 8.65 1.81 -8.42
N GLU A 114 8.06 1.91 -9.61
CA GLU A 114 8.80 1.91 -10.87
C GLU A 114 9.25 3.32 -11.30
N SER A 115 8.91 4.35 -10.52
CA SER A 115 9.35 5.73 -10.80
C SER A 115 10.86 5.87 -10.58
N PRO A 116 11.58 6.70 -11.38
CA PRO A 116 13.02 6.91 -11.22
C PRO A 116 13.45 7.30 -9.79
N ASN A 117 12.62 8.08 -9.10
CA ASN A 117 12.76 8.41 -7.68
C ASN A 117 11.62 7.76 -6.88
N ALA A 118 11.61 6.43 -6.79
CA ALA A 118 10.50 5.67 -6.23
C ALA A 118 10.09 6.14 -4.81
N LEU A 119 11.05 6.33 -3.89
CA LEU A 119 10.79 6.80 -2.53
C LEU A 119 10.14 8.21 -2.52
N GLU A 120 10.68 9.14 -3.29
CA GLU A 120 10.12 10.49 -3.40
C GLU A 120 8.69 10.46 -3.96
N SER A 121 8.46 9.59 -4.96
CA SER A 121 7.16 9.45 -5.63
C SER A 121 6.09 8.88 -4.70
N VAL A 122 6.41 7.83 -3.93
CA VAL A 122 5.46 7.26 -2.95
C VAL A 122 5.15 8.24 -1.82
N LEU A 123 6.15 9.00 -1.35
CA LEU A 123 5.96 9.99 -0.28
C LEU A 123 5.11 11.16 -0.75
N ALA A 124 5.35 11.67 -1.96
CA ALA A 124 4.54 12.72 -2.56
C ALA A 124 3.08 12.27 -2.77
N ALA A 125 2.86 11.01 -3.19
CA ALA A 125 1.52 10.46 -3.34
C ALA A 125 0.81 10.31 -1.97
N ASN A 126 1.52 9.86 -0.93
CA ASN A 126 0.99 9.78 0.43
C ASN A 126 0.60 11.15 0.99
N ASP A 127 1.40 12.19 0.73
CA ASP A 127 1.11 13.55 1.21
C ASP A 127 -0.12 14.18 0.52
N ALA A 128 -0.43 13.73 -0.70
CA ALA A 128 -1.54 14.20 -1.50
C ALA A 128 -2.91 13.57 -1.15
N VAL A 129 -2.95 12.51 -0.34
CA VAL A 129 -4.19 11.81 0.04
C VAL A 129 -4.55 12.01 1.52
N CYS A 130 -5.82 11.90 1.86
CA CYS A 130 -6.32 11.98 3.24
C CYS A 130 -6.02 10.71 4.07
N GLY A 131 -6.32 10.71 5.37
CA GLY A 131 -6.07 9.59 6.31
C GLY A 131 -4.75 9.67 7.11
N ASP A 132 -4.31 8.56 7.70
CA ASP A 132 -3.11 8.51 8.56
C ASP A 132 -1.80 8.54 7.76
N LYS A 133 -1.50 9.71 7.19
CA LYS A 133 -0.28 10.00 6.42
C LYS A 133 0.98 9.66 7.18
N ARG A 134 0.98 9.86 8.51
CA ARG A 134 2.16 9.67 9.35
C ARG A 134 2.47 8.19 9.52
N ALA A 135 1.46 7.37 9.81
CA ALA A 135 1.64 5.93 9.93
C ALA A 135 2.10 5.34 8.59
N ARG A 136 1.43 5.67 7.49
CA ARG A 136 1.82 5.22 6.15
C ARG A 136 3.22 5.64 5.77
N LYS A 137 3.60 6.89 6.03
CA LYS A 137 4.96 7.39 5.79
C LYS A 137 6.02 6.53 6.49
N SER A 138 5.79 6.16 7.76
CA SER A 138 6.73 5.31 8.50
C SER A 138 6.90 3.94 7.86
N PHE A 139 5.82 3.34 7.34
CA PHE A 139 5.89 2.04 6.65
C PHE A 139 6.51 2.14 5.26
N LEU A 140 6.24 3.23 4.52
CA LEU A 140 6.89 3.52 3.24
C LEU A 140 8.40 3.68 3.42
N GLU A 141 8.84 4.52 4.35
CA GLU A 141 10.27 4.69 4.66
C GLU A 141 10.90 3.36 5.07
N MET A 142 10.22 2.57 5.90
CA MET A 142 10.68 1.22 6.27
C MET A 142 10.85 0.33 5.04
N ALA A 143 9.90 0.30 4.10
CA ALA A 143 9.97 -0.56 2.92
C ALA A 143 11.13 -0.17 1.97
N PHE A 144 11.40 1.11 1.80
CA PHE A 144 12.45 1.63 0.91
C PHE A 144 13.82 1.76 1.57
N ASP A 145 13.94 1.52 2.88
CA ASP A 145 15.21 1.50 3.60
C ASP A 145 16.00 0.21 3.29
N VAL A 146 16.58 0.17 2.08
CA VAL A 146 17.40 -0.93 1.59
C VAL A 146 18.87 -0.60 1.86
N ALA A 147 19.27 -0.67 3.14
CA ALA A 147 20.65 -0.56 3.59
C ALA A 147 21.36 -1.92 3.62
#